data_AF-A0A943LDY6-F1
#
_entry.id   AF-A0A943LDY6-F1
#
_cell.length_a   1.000
_cell.length_b   1.000
_cell.length_c   1.000
_cell.angle_alpha   90.00
_cell.angle_beta   90.00
_cell.angle_gamma   90.00
#
_symmetry.space_group_name_H-M   'P 1'
#
loop_
_entity.id
_entity.type
_entity.pdbx_description
1 polymer ?
#
loop_
_entity_poly.entity_id
_entity_poly.type
_entity_poly.pdbx_seq_one_letter_code
_entity_poly.pdbx_strand_id
1 'polypeptide(L)'
;MSGNIKFSPEQGREMASEIIRRRDTIEGELNALSNLISGELCAQWEGAASRQYADQYEQLKSSVMANFVTMLEDLSAQLNSIVEAMEAADQDIASKIKMV
;
A
#
# COMPACT_ATOMS: atom_id res chain seq x y z
N MET A 1 16.50 -20.82 19.65
CA MET A 1 15.70 -19.59 19.52
C MET A 1 16.57 -18.60 18.79
N SER A 2 16.65 -18.74 17.46
CA SER A 2 17.57 -17.97 16.63
C SER A 2 16.78 -16.98 15.80
N GLY A 3 17.18 -15.72 15.92
CA GLY A 3 16.59 -14.60 15.21
C GLY A 3 16.60 -13.41 16.14
N ASN A 4 17.78 -12.78 16.29
CA ASN A 4 17.85 -11.43 16.82
C ASN A 4 16.96 -10.57 15.93
N ILE A 5 15.72 -10.34 16.33
CA ILE A 5 14.83 -9.39 15.68
C ILE A 5 15.44 -8.02 16.00
N LYS A 6 16.28 -7.51 15.09
CA LYS A 6 16.87 -6.16 15.14
C LYS A 6 15.82 -5.06 14.89
N PHE A 7 14.54 -5.40 14.92
CA PHE A 7 13.43 -4.60 14.43
C PHE A 7 12.46 -4.35 15.58
N SER A 8 12.25 -3.09 15.95
CA SER A 8 11.33 -2.75 17.03
C SER A 8 9.87 -2.75 16.55
N PRO A 9 8.89 -2.99 17.45
CA PRO A 9 7.47 -2.78 17.18
C PRO A 9 7.15 -1.42 16.54
N GLU A 10 7.84 -0.37 16.98
CA GLU A 10 7.70 0.99 16.46
C GLU A 10 8.17 1.10 15.00
N GLN A 11 9.32 0.51 14.66
CA GLN A 11 9.81 0.45 13.28
C GLN A 11 8.87 -0.35 12.38
N GLY A 12 8.21 -1.38 12.91
CA GLY A 12 7.18 -2.13 12.20
C GLY A 12 5.95 -1.32 11.85
N ARG A 13 5.43 -0.55 12.82
CA ARG A 13 4.29 0.36 12.57
C ARG A 13 4.65 1.49 11.60
N GLU A 14 5.86 2.02 11.70
CA GLU A 14 6.35 3.05 10.76
C GLU A 14 6.40 2.49 9.33
N MET A 15 6.94 1.29 9.15
CA MET A 15 7.03 0.64 7.84
C MET A 15 5.64 0.26 7.29
N ALA A 16 4.72 -0.21 8.13
CA ALA A 16 3.33 -0.48 7.74
C ALA A 16 2.63 0.80 7.27
N SER A 17 2.91 1.94 7.93
CA SER A 17 2.38 3.25 7.55
C SER A 17 3.00 3.76 6.24
N GLU A 18 4.29 3.53 6.03
CA GLU A 18 5.01 3.89 4.80
C GLU A 18 4.47 3.13 3.58
N ILE A 19 4.12 1.84 3.74
CA ILE A 19 3.47 1.04 2.68
C ILE A 19 2.18 1.71 2.22
N ILE A 20 1.35 2.16 3.16
CA ILE A 20 0.08 2.85 2.87
C ILE A 20 0.32 4.21 2.22
N ARG A 21 1.30 4.99 2.68
CA ARG A 21 1.65 6.27 2.02
C ARG A 21 2.08 6.07 0.57
N ARG A 22 2.88 5.02 0.29
CA ARG A 22 3.32 4.70 -1.08
C ARG A 22 2.17 4.26 -1.98
N ARG A 23 1.20 3.51 -1.44
CA ARG A 23 -0.06 3.20 -2.13
C ARG A 23 -0.74 4.48 -2.59
N ASP A 24 -0.94 5.43 -1.68
CA ASP A 24 -1.64 6.69 -1.96
C ASP A 24 -0.92 7.53 -3.02
N THR A 25 0.41 7.59 -2.95
CA THR A 25 1.23 8.26 -3.98
C THR A 25 1.03 7.63 -5.36
N ILE A 26 1.07 6.30 -5.46
CA ILE A 26 0.92 5.60 -6.74
C ILE A 26 -0.49 5.79 -7.29
N GLU A 27 -1.51 5.74 -6.43
CA GLU A 27 -2.89 6.08 -6.80
C GLU A 27 -3.00 7.51 -7.35
N GLY A 28 -2.35 8.48 -6.70
CA GLY A 28 -2.26 9.85 -7.17
C GLY A 28 -1.63 9.97 -8.56
N GLU A 29 -0.50 9.31 -8.80
CA GLU A 29 0.20 9.29 -10.08
C GLU A 29 -0.65 8.66 -11.20
N LEU A 30 -1.32 7.54 -10.92
CA LEU A 30 -2.23 6.89 -11.88
C LEU A 30 -3.45 7.78 -12.20
N ASN A 31 -3.95 8.53 -11.22
CA ASN A 31 -5.01 9.51 -11.44
C ASN A 31 -4.52 10.72 -12.26
N ALA A 32 -3.29 11.19 -12.04
CA ALA A 32 -2.69 12.25 -12.84
C ALA A 32 -2.51 11.83 -14.31
N LEU A 33 -2.01 10.61 -14.55
CA LEU A 33 -1.87 10.03 -15.89
C LEU A 33 -3.23 9.88 -16.60
N SER A 34 -4.25 9.41 -15.89
CA SER A 34 -5.64 9.34 -16.36
C SER A 34 -6.15 10.71 -16.85
N ASN A 35 -5.93 11.76 -16.07
CA ASN A 35 -6.32 13.12 -16.42
C ASN A 35 -5.56 13.66 -17.64
N LEU A 36 -4.28 13.34 -17.77
CA LEU A 36 -3.46 13.74 -18.92
C LEU A 36 -3.96 13.06 -20.22
N ILE A 37 -4.23 11.75 -20.16
CA ILE A 37 -4.70 10.98 -21.31
C ILE A 37 -6.13 11.37 -21.71
N SER A 38 -7.03 11.48 -20.74
CA SER A 38 -8.44 11.79 -20.99
C SER A 38 -8.68 13.28 -21.30
N GLY A 39 -7.86 14.16 -20.76
CA GLY A 39 -7.96 15.61 -20.93
C GLY A 39 -7.15 16.12 -22.12
N GLU A 40 -5.82 16.11 -21.99
CA GLU A 40 -4.92 16.74 -22.97
C GLU A 40 -4.80 15.93 -24.26
N LEU A 41 -4.57 14.61 -24.16
CA LEU A 41 -4.37 13.78 -25.34
C LEU A 41 -5.65 13.69 -26.17
N CYS A 42 -6.82 13.50 -25.55
CA CYS A 42 -8.11 13.45 -26.26
C CYS A 42 -8.54 14.81 -26.82
N ALA A 43 -8.13 15.92 -26.21
CA ALA A 43 -8.41 17.26 -26.74
C ALA A 43 -7.56 17.60 -27.96
N GLN A 44 -6.30 17.17 -28.00
CA GLN A 44 -5.42 17.39 -29.15
C GLN A 44 -5.64 16.36 -30.28
N TRP A 45 -6.01 15.13 -29.91
CA TRP A 45 -6.27 14.06 -30.85
C TRP A 45 -7.79 13.91 -31.06
N GLU A 46 -8.37 14.74 -31.93
CA GLU A 46 -9.78 14.62 -32.33
C GLU A 46 -10.02 13.29 -33.06
N GLY A 47 -10.86 12.43 -32.50
CA GLY A 47 -11.30 11.20 -33.16
C GLY A 47 -11.91 10.17 -32.21
N ALA A 48 -12.53 9.14 -32.79
CA ALA A 48 -13.05 8.00 -32.01
C ALA A 48 -11.92 7.12 -31.42
N ALA A 49 -10.73 7.12 -32.05
CA ALA A 49 -9.59 6.32 -31.62
C ALA A 49 -8.97 6.81 -30.30
N SER A 50 -8.92 8.12 -30.06
CA SER A 50 -8.38 8.69 -28.81
C SER A 50 -9.26 8.36 -27.61
N ARG A 51 -10.59 8.45 -27.78
CA ARG A 51 -11.57 8.03 -26.77
C ARG A 51 -11.41 6.54 -26.42
N GLN A 52 -11.27 5.69 -27.44
CA GLN A 52 -11.10 4.26 -27.24
C GLN A 52 -9.78 3.92 -26.53
N TYR A 53 -8.72 4.71 -26.75
CA TYR A 53 -7.46 4.59 -26.03
C TYR A 53 -7.59 5.03 -24.56
N ALA A 54 -8.29 6.14 -24.28
CA ALA A 54 -8.57 6.58 -22.91
C ALA A 54 -9.41 5.55 -22.14
N ASP A 55 -10.45 4.99 -22.78
CA ASP A 55 -11.28 3.94 -22.18
C ASP A 55 -10.46 2.68 -21.86
N GLN A 56 -9.54 2.27 -22.74
CA GLN A 56 -8.63 1.16 -22.48
C GLN A 56 -7.69 1.44 -21.31
N TYR A 57 -7.17 2.67 -21.22
CA TYR A 57 -6.32 3.08 -20.10
C TYR A 57 -7.07 3.02 -18.77
N GLU A 58 -8.30 3.55 -18.69
CA GLU A 58 -9.10 3.50 -17.46
C GLU A 58 -9.42 2.06 -17.02
N GLN A 59 -9.73 1.18 -17.97
CA GLN A 59 -9.97 -0.23 -17.67
C GLN A 59 -8.72 -0.92 -17.10
N LEU A 60 -7.56 -0.70 -17.74
CA LEU A 60 -6.28 -1.26 -17.27
C LEU A 60 -5.91 -0.70 -15.90
N LYS A 61 -6.02 0.61 -15.72
CA LYS A 61 -5.77 1.29 -14.44
C LYS A 61 -6.64 0.72 -13.34
N SER A 62 -7.96 0.62 -13.54
CA SER A 62 -8.88 0.08 -12.53
C SER A 62 -8.53 -1.36 -12.15
N SER A 63 -8.17 -2.20 -13.12
CA SER A 63 -7.76 -3.59 -12.87
C SER A 63 -6.45 -3.67 -12.05
N VAL A 64 -5.46 -2.85 -12.40
CA VAL A 64 -4.18 -2.80 -11.68
C VAL A 64 -4.36 -2.23 -10.29
N MET A 65 -5.11 -1.13 -10.14
CA MET A 65 -5.33 -0.47 -8.86
C MET A 65 -6.06 -1.36 -7.87
N ALA A 66 -7.12 -2.05 -8.28
CA ALA A 66 -7.86 -2.93 -7.37
C ALA A 66 -6.95 -4.00 -6.76
N ASN A 67 -6.15 -4.68 -7.58
CA ASN A 67 -5.24 -5.71 -7.10
C ASN A 67 -4.07 -5.13 -6.27
N PHE A 68 -3.54 -3.98 -6.69
CA PHE A 68 -2.43 -3.33 -6.03
C PHE A 68 -2.80 -2.80 -4.64
N VAL A 69 -3.96 -2.16 -4.52
CA VAL A 69 -4.49 -1.63 -3.25
C VAL A 69 -4.69 -2.77 -2.26
N THR A 70 -5.38 -3.84 -2.64
CA THR A 70 -5.59 -5.00 -1.77
C THR A 70 -4.26 -5.62 -1.34
N MET A 71 -3.31 -5.80 -2.26
CA MET A 71 -2.01 -6.37 -1.93
C MET A 71 -1.23 -5.54 -0.88
N LEU A 72 -1.22 -4.21 -1.02
CA LEU A 72 -0.51 -3.34 -0.08
C LEU A 72 -1.24 -3.22 1.27
N GLU A 73 -2.57 -3.22 1.27
CA GLU A 73 -3.36 -3.25 2.50
C GLU A 73 -3.14 -4.55 3.27
N ASP A 74 -3.16 -5.69 2.58
CA ASP A 74 -2.88 -6.99 3.18
C ASP A 74 -1.46 -7.07 3.75
N LEU A 75 -0.47 -6.51 3.05
CA LEU A 75 0.91 -6.47 3.52
C LEU A 75 1.06 -5.61 4.78
N SER A 76 0.41 -4.44 4.80
CA SER A 76 0.40 -3.55 5.96
C SER A 76 -0.31 -4.21 7.16
N ALA A 77 -1.45 -4.87 6.93
CA ALA A 77 -2.18 -5.60 7.97
C ALA A 77 -1.38 -6.76 8.54
N GLN A 78 -0.70 -7.55 7.69
CA GLN A 78 0.18 -8.63 8.12
C GLN A 78 1.33 -8.11 8.99
N LEU A 79 1.96 -7.00 8.57
CA LEU A 79 3.05 -6.40 9.34
C LEU A 79 2.57 -5.88 10.70
N ASN A 80 1.40 -5.23 10.76
CA ASN A 80 0.80 -4.79 12.02
C ASN A 80 0.49 -5.98 12.93
N SER A 81 -0.05 -7.08 12.40
CA SER A 81 -0.33 -8.28 13.19
C SER A 81 0.94 -8.91 13.79
N ILE A 82 2.05 -8.92 13.03
CA ILE A 82 3.35 -9.37 13.54
C ILE A 82 3.82 -8.47 14.70
N VAL A 83 3.67 -7.15 14.55
CA VAL A 83 4.03 -6.18 15.60
C VAL A 83 3.20 -6.40 16.86
N GLU A 84 1.90 -6.55 16.74
CA GLU A 84 0.99 -6.80 17.88
C GLU A 84 1.36 -8.10 18.61
N ALA A 85 1.68 -9.17 17.86
CA ALA A 85 2.11 -10.44 18.44
C ALA A 85 3.44 -10.31 19.22
N MET A 86 4.38 -9.51 18.72
CA MET A 86 5.63 -9.22 19.41
C MET A 86 5.38 -8.46 20.72
N GLU A 87 4.54 -7.42 20.71
CA GLU A 87 4.21 -6.64 21.91
C GLU A 87 3.51 -7.48 22.97
N ALA A 88 2.58 -8.34 22.57
CA ALA A 88 1.91 -9.26 23.47
C ALA A 88 2.89 -10.23 24.13
N ALA A 89 3.83 -10.79 23.35
CA ALA A 89 4.87 -11.66 23.88
C ALA A 89 5.80 -10.94 24.87
N ASP A 90 6.21 -9.71 24.55
CA ASP A 90 7.05 -8.90 25.43
C ASP A 90 6.33 -8.53 26.75
N GLN A 91 5.05 -8.18 26.69
CA GLN A 91 4.24 -7.91 27.89
C GLN A 91 4.08 -9.14 28.78
N ASP A 92 3.84 -10.31 28.19
CA ASP A 92 3.75 -11.57 28.93
C ASP A 92 5.07 -11.89 29.66
N ILE A 93 6.21 -11.78 28.96
CA ILE A 93 7.54 -11.97 29.57
C ILE A 93 7.78 -10.94 30.68
N ALA A 94 7.50 -9.66 30.46
CA ALA A 94 7.68 -8.61 31.45
C ALA A 94 6.82 -8.82 32.70
N SER A 95 5.59 -9.33 32.54
CA SER A 95 4.70 -9.63 33.65
C SER A 95 5.22 -10.77 34.55
N LYS A 96 5.86 -11.78 33.94
CA LYS A 96 6.47 -12.92 34.65
C LYS A 96 7.73 -12.54 35.40
N ILE A 97 8.54 -11.64 34.84
CA ILE A 97 9.77 -11.15 35.50
C ILE A 97 9.44 -10.29 36.72
N LYS A 98 8.35 -9.50 36.69
CA LYS A 98 7.94 -8.66 37.83
C LYS A 98 7.38 -9.43 39.04
N MET A 99 7.06 -10.72 38.88
CA MET A 99 6.56 -11.58 39.97
C MET A 99 7.67 -12.35 40.72
N VAL A 100 8.93 -12.19 40.32
CA VAL A 100 10.11 -12.77 40.99
C VAL A 100 10.85 -11.65 41.72
#